data_AF-A0A955CGB4-F1
#
_entry.id   AF-A0A955CGB4-F1
#
_cell.length_a   1.000
_cell.length_b   1.000
_cell.length_c   1.000
_cell.angle_alpha   90.00
_cell.angle_beta   90.00
_cell.angle_gamma   90.00
#
_symmetry.space_group_name_H-M   'P 1'
#
loop_
_entity.id
_entity.type
_entity.pdbx_description
1 polymer ?
#
loop_
_entity_poly.entity_id
_entity_poly.type
_entity_poly.pdbx_seq_one_letter_code
_entity_poly.pdbx_strand_id
1 'polypeptide(L)'
;RGGNGGGGETLIDIQDQGSLRLQQDLHMTLGTDADAKSTLKVRGPDATVEVIGNLNMALDPFGVANLGSATLHAVITAATHSTIEVGGNVNIDNGNLVVELDGYTPTGGESYELIHAGSVSGTAFKLLDTTTASLLEGLSWEVAVSGGSVFLNVLGSSGDPGDFNHDGRIDGADFLAWQNGFGGAYNSGDLSDWASGFGAAAAAANAAAVPEPAAIGTSLCLAVSAGAIRRRRHK
;
A
#
# COMPACT_ATOMS: atom_id res chain seq x y z
N ARG A 1 21.15 47.08 -5.11
CA ARG A 1 19.70 47.10 -5.39
C ARG A 1 19.46 46.19 -6.59
N GLY A 2 19.16 44.93 -6.34
CA GLY A 2 18.74 43.91 -7.32
C GLY A 2 17.86 42.94 -6.54
N GLY A 3 16.61 42.77 -6.96
CA GLY A 3 15.48 42.45 -6.08
C GLY A 3 15.48 41.05 -5.48
N ASN A 4 14.81 40.96 -4.32
CA ASN A 4 14.19 39.76 -3.73
C ASN A 4 13.14 39.17 -4.69
N GLY A 5 13.53 38.74 -5.89
CA GLY A 5 12.70 37.79 -6.61
C GLY A 5 12.94 36.45 -5.94
N GLY A 6 12.00 35.97 -5.13
CA GLY A 6 12.03 34.57 -4.70
C GLY A 6 12.07 33.68 -5.93
N GLY A 7 12.79 32.56 -5.86
CA GLY A 7 12.91 31.62 -6.95
C GLY A 7 11.55 31.21 -7.52
N GLY A 8 11.52 30.83 -8.80
CA GLY A 8 10.28 30.45 -9.46
C GLY A 8 9.63 29.24 -8.80
N GLU A 9 8.31 29.29 -8.61
CA GLU A 9 7.50 28.15 -8.16
C GLU A 9 6.70 27.61 -9.36
N THR A 10 6.72 26.29 -9.55
CA THR A 10 5.97 25.60 -10.61
C THR A 10 5.22 24.42 -10.02
N LEU A 11 3.95 24.28 -10.38
CA LEU A 11 3.11 23.13 -10.06
C LEU A 11 2.51 22.57 -11.36
N ILE A 12 2.71 21.28 -11.57
CA ILE A 12 1.97 20.49 -12.56
C ILE A 12 1.08 19.54 -11.76
N ASP A 13 -0.23 19.68 -11.88
CA ASP A 13 -1.22 18.90 -11.14
C ASP A 13 -2.07 18.07 -12.10
N ILE A 14 -1.98 16.75 -12.01
CA ILE A 14 -2.71 15.80 -12.85
C ILE A 14 -3.68 15.00 -11.97
N GLN A 15 -4.98 15.12 -12.28
CA GLN A 15 -6.08 14.51 -11.54
C GLN A 15 -7.24 14.14 -12.48
N ASP A 16 -8.23 13.40 -11.98
CA ASP A 16 -9.54 13.14 -12.61
C ASP A 16 -9.46 12.69 -14.08
N GLN A 17 -8.74 11.58 -14.35
CA GLN A 17 -8.48 11.08 -15.71
C GLN A 17 -7.67 12.01 -16.61
N GLY A 18 -7.03 13.03 -16.04
CA GLY A 18 -6.09 13.89 -16.72
C GLY A 18 -4.90 13.12 -17.31
N SER A 19 -4.44 13.57 -18.47
CA SER A 19 -3.28 12.98 -19.16
C SER A 19 -2.22 14.04 -19.43
N LEU A 20 -0.97 13.72 -19.11
CA LEU A 20 0.21 14.48 -19.46
C LEU A 20 1.17 13.59 -20.24
N ARG A 21 1.58 14.03 -21.43
CA ARG A 21 2.64 13.38 -22.20
C ARG A 21 3.71 14.39 -22.59
N LEU A 22 4.96 14.14 -22.20
CA LEU A 22 6.11 14.94 -22.57
C LEU A 22 7.02 14.16 -23.51
N GLN A 23 7.33 14.74 -24.67
CA GLN A 23 8.18 14.09 -25.69
C GLN A 23 9.69 14.16 -25.39
N GLN A 24 10.10 14.99 -24.45
CA GLN A 24 11.50 15.24 -24.10
C GLN A 24 11.74 14.96 -22.62
N ASP A 25 12.95 15.26 -22.17
CA ASP A 25 13.33 15.22 -20.76
C ASP A 25 12.54 16.25 -19.94
N LEU A 26 12.09 15.84 -18.76
CA LEU A 26 11.52 16.72 -17.75
C LEU A 26 12.60 17.06 -16.72
N HIS A 27 13.06 18.30 -16.70
CA HIS A 27 13.90 18.83 -15.61
C HIS A 27 13.04 19.59 -14.61
N MET A 28 12.98 19.10 -13.37
CA MET A 28 12.32 19.77 -12.26
C MET A 28 13.37 20.57 -11.49
N THR A 29 13.10 21.86 -11.36
CA THR A 29 14.05 22.93 -10.96
C THR A 29 15.33 22.99 -11.80
N LEU A 30 15.64 24.18 -12.32
CA LEU A 30 16.88 24.47 -13.04
C LEU A 30 17.49 25.77 -12.50
N GLY A 31 18.82 25.84 -12.46
CA GLY A 31 19.58 27.03 -12.12
C GLY A 31 20.05 27.08 -10.67
N THR A 32 20.50 28.26 -10.24
CA THR A 32 21.25 28.45 -9.00
C THR A 32 20.44 29.08 -7.87
N ASP A 33 19.13 29.25 -8.05
CA ASP A 33 18.26 29.83 -7.03
C ASP A 33 17.81 28.74 -6.05
N ALA A 34 18.18 28.91 -4.77
CA ALA A 34 17.83 27.96 -3.72
C ALA A 34 16.35 28.01 -3.34
N ASP A 35 15.65 29.11 -3.65
CA ASP A 35 14.24 29.29 -3.34
C ASP A 35 13.32 28.76 -4.45
N ALA A 36 13.88 28.31 -5.59
CA ALA A 36 13.09 27.75 -6.69
C ALA A 36 12.46 26.41 -6.30
N LYS A 37 11.20 26.21 -6.68
CA LYS A 37 10.43 24.99 -6.37
C LYS A 37 9.73 24.46 -7.61
N SER A 38 9.73 23.15 -7.78
CA SER A 38 8.93 22.48 -8.82
C SER A 38 8.25 21.26 -8.24
N THR A 39 6.93 21.19 -8.41
CA THR A 39 6.11 20.08 -7.94
C THR A 39 5.42 19.41 -9.12
N LEU A 40 5.57 18.09 -9.22
CA LEU A 40 4.76 17.23 -10.06
C LEU A 40 3.79 16.49 -9.14
N LYS A 41 2.52 16.89 -9.14
CA LYS A 41 1.45 16.29 -8.35
C LYS A 41 0.63 15.34 -9.22
N VAL A 42 0.49 14.10 -8.75
CA VAL A 42 -0.29 13.05 -9.41
C VAL A 42 -1.31 12.52 -8.42
N ARG A 43 -2.58 12.64 -8.78
CA ARG A 43 -3.69 12.02 -8.05
C ARG A 43 -4.11 10.74 -8.78
N GLY A 44 -3.71 9.60 -8.24
CA GLY A 44 -4.03 8.28 -8.79
C GLY A 44 -5.34 7.71 -8.25
N PRO A 45 -5.87 6.61 -8.83
CA PRO A 45 -5.21 5.78 -9.86
C PRO A 45 -5.53 6.17 -11.31
N ASP A 46 -6.43 7.13 -11.54
CA ASP A 46 -7.01 7.35 -12.86
C ASP A 46 -6.23 8.31 -13.77
N ALA A 47 -5.17 8.96 -13.29
CA ALA A 47 -4.32 9.83 -14.09
C ALA A 47 -3.38 9.04 -15.02
N THR A 48 -2.97 9.66 -16.13
CA THR A 48 -1.93 9.11 -17.03
C THR A 48 -0.79 10.11 -17.17
N VAL A 49 0.43 9.71 -16.84
CA VAL A 49 1.61 10.57 -16.96
C VAL A 49 2.71 9.83 -17.69
N GLU A 50 3.22 10.41 -18.77
CA GLU A 50 4.26 9.81 -19.61
C GLU A 50 5.34 10.85 -19.95
N VAL A 51 6.59 10.51 -19.69
CA VAL A 51 7.78 11.27 -20.07
C VAL A 51 8.62 10.38 -20.99
N ILE A 52 8.67 10.69 -22.27
CA ILE A 52 9.39 9.87 -23.26
C ILE A 52 10.91 9.92 -23.01
N GLY A 53 11.41 11.06 -22.54
CA GLY A 53 12.81 11.24 -22.17
C GLY A 53 13.12 10.82 -20.73
N ASN A 54 14.06 11.53 -20.13
CA ASN A 54 14.46 11.37 -18.73
C ASN A 54 13.60 12.22 -17.79
N LEU A 55 13.46 11.78 -16.54
CA LEU A 55 12.90 12.58 -15.46
C LEU A 55 14.00 12.97 -14.47
N ASN A 56 14.32 14.25 -14.38
CA ASN A 56 15.44 14.76 -13.60
C ASN A 56 14.92 15.63 -12.44
N MET A 57 15.04 15.13 -11.20
CA MET A 57 14.63 15.86 -10.01
C MET A 57 15.81 16.64 -9.41
N ALA A 58 15.72 17.97 -9.43
CA ALA A 58 16.75 18.89 -8.90
C ALA A 58 18.15 18.55 -9.42
N LEU A 59 18.23 18.18 -10.70
CA LEU A 59 19.47 17.85 -11.40
C LEU A 59 19.51 18.59 -12.73
N ASP A 60 20.61 19.29 -12.99
CA ASP A 60 20.83 19.94 -14.27
C ASP A 60 21.22 18.93 -15.37
N PRO A 61 21.24 19.35 -16.66
CA PRO A 61 21.62 18.48 -17.77
C PRO A 61 23.05 17.93 -17.73
N PHE A 62 23.91 18.42 -16.83
CA PHE A 62 25.29 17.97 -16.66
C PHE A 62 25.46 17.03 -15.46
N GLY A 63 24.37 16.69 -14.77
CA GLY A 63 24.39 15.80 -13.61
C GLY A 63 24.77 16.49 -12.30
N VAL A 64 24.66 17.81 -12.23
CA VAL A 64 24.93 18.59 -11.02
C VAL A 64 23.62 18.87 -10.28
N ALA A 65 23.62 18.66 -8.97
CA ALA A 65 22.46 18.95 -8.12
C ALA A 65 22.14 20.45 -8.10
N ASN A 66 20.88 20.79 -8.32
CA ASN A 66 20.38 22.16 -8.24
C ASN A 66 20.08 22.54 -6.77
N LEU A 67 20.15 23.83 -6.47
CA LEU A 67 19.89 24.33 -5.11
C LEU A 67 18.38 24.38 -4.78
N GLY A 68 17.53 24.57 -5.79
CA GLY A 68 16.07 24.55 -5.64
C GLY A 68 15.51 23.15 -5.42
N SER A 69 14.25 23.04 -4.97
CA SER A 69 13.62 21.77 -4.62
C SER A 69 12.71 21.21 -5.72
N ALA A 70 12.91 19.94 -6.07
CA ALA A 70 12.01 19.18 -6.94
C ALA A 70 11.21 18.19 -6.10
N THR A 71 9.88 18.22 -6.20
CA THR A 71 8.98 17.41 -5.38
C THR A 71 8.05 16.58 -6.26
N LEU A 72 8.07 15.26 -6.07
CA LEU A 72 6.99 14.39 -6.50
C LEU A 72 5.93 14.39 -5.40
N HIS A 73 4.69 14.69 -5.73
CA HIS A 73 3.57 14.67 -4.80
C HIS A 73 2.58 13.59 -5.24
N ALA A 74 2.56 12.47 -4.52
CA ALA A 74 1.64 11.36 -4.76
C ALA A 74 0.41 11.51 -3.87
N VAL A 75 -0.78 11.59 -4.48
CA VAL A 75 -2.06 11.55 -3.77
C VAL A 75 -2.69 10.18 -3.94
N ILE A 76 -2.77 9.43 -2.84
CA ILE A 76 -3.33 8.08 -2.82
C ILE A 76 -4.83 8.16 -2.52
N THR A 77 -5.65 7.63 -3.43
CA THR A 77 -7.12 7.61 -3.30
C THR A 77 -7.72 6.19 -3.32
N ALA A 78 -6.90 5.17 -3.58
CA ALA A 78 -7.31 3.77 -3.69
C ALA A 78 -6.12 2.83 -3.43
N ALA A 79 -6.35 1.51 -3.44
CA ALA A 79 -5.33 0.46 -3.26
C ALA A 79 -4.26 0.38 -4.38
N THR A 80 -4.38 1.23 -5.41
CA THR A 80 -3.44 1.36 -6.51
C THR A 80 -3.23 2.84 -6.80
N HIS A 81 -2.13 3.18 -7.47
CA HIS A 81 -1.79 4.56 -7.85
C HIS A 81 -1.48 4.65 -9.34
N SER A 82 -1.54 5.86 -9.91
CA SER A 82 -1.11 6.11 -11.29
C SER A 82 0.41 6.10 -11.37
N THR A 83 0.94 5.27 -12.26
CA THR A 83 2.38 5.24 -12.52
C THR A 83 2.79 6.37 -13.45
N ILE A 84 3.89 7.05 -13.13
CA ILE A 84 4.59 7.93 -14.07
C ILE A 84 5.48 7.05 -14.95
N GLU A 85 5.14 6.95 -16.23
CA GLU A 85 5.91 6.19 -17.20
C GLU A 85 7.06 7.05 -17.74
N VAL A 86 8.29 6.61 -17.54
CA VAL A 86 9.51 7.31 -17.99
C VAL A 86 10.25 6.42 -19.00
N GLY A 87 10.33 6.87 -20.26
CA GLY A 87 11.01 6.10 -21.31
C GLY A 87 12.52 5.98 -21.10
N GLY A 88 13.13 6.99 -20.47
CA GLY A 88 14.55 7.04 -20.16
C GLY A 88 14.89 6.69 -18.71
N ASN A 89 15.91 7.39 -18.18
CA ASN A 89 16.33 7.29 -16.79
C ASN A 89 15.56 8.29 -15.91
N VAL A 90 15.25 7.90 -14.68
CA VAL A 90 14.79 8.83 -13.64
C VAL A 90 15.86 9.04 -12.58
N ASN A 91 16.12 10.30 -12.21
CA ASN A 91 17.09 10.69 -11.19
C ASN A 91 16.35 11.25 -9.96
N ILE A 92 16.32 10.49 -8.86
CA ILE A 92 15.51 10.83 -7.66
C ILE A 92 16.31 11.30 -6.45
N ASP A 93 17.62 11.06 -6.40
CA ASP A 93 18.45 11.27 -5.18
C ASP A 93 18.38 12.69 -4.60
N ASN A 94 18.14 13.69 -5.45
CA ASN A 94 18.03 15.10 -5.04
C ASN A 94 16.58 15.58 -4.90
N GLY A 95 15.62 14.73 -5.26
CA GLY A 95 14.19 15.01 -5.20
C GLY A 95 13.59 14.71 -3.83
N ASN A 96 12.44 15.31 -3.58
CA ASN A 96 11.60 15.03 -2.41
C ASN A 96 10.36 14.25 -2.86
N LEU A 97 9.83 13.41 -1.98
CA LEU A 97 8.52 12.78 -2.11
C LEU A 97 7.60 13.31 -1.02
N VAL A 98 6.42 13.77 -1.42
CA VAL A 98 5.30 14.09 -0.53
C VAL A 98 4.20 13.07 -0.77
N VAL A 99 3.64 12.53 0.31
CA VAL A 99 2.51 11.60 0.27
C VAL A 99 1.29 12.27 0.90
N GLU A 100 0.18 12.26 0.19
CA GLU A 100 -1.14 12.73 0.64
C GLU A 100 -2.14 11.57 0.54
N LEU A 101 -2.96 11.37 1.58
CA LEU A 101 -4.11 10.47 1.53
C LEU A 101 -5.38 11.29 1.30
N ASP A 102 -6.17 10.90 0.31
CA ASP A 102 -7.45 11.55 0.01
C ASP A 102 -8.57 10.51 -0.04
N GLY A 103 -9.33 10.44 1.05
CA GLY A 103 -10.46 9.52 1.20
C GLY A 103 -10.08 8.04 1.30
N TYR A 104 -8.79 7.72 1.39
CA TYR A 104 -8.27 6.35 1.44
C TYR A 104 -7.49 6.06 2.72
N THR A 105 -7.63 4.83 3.23
CA THR A 105 -6.91 4.35 4.41
C THR A 105 -6.10 3.12 4.01
N PRO A 106 -4.78 3.26 3.79
CA PRO A 106 -3.94 2.15 3.37
C PRO A 106 -3.86 1.03 4.39
N THR A 107 -3.73 -0.20 3.89
CA THR A 107 -3.53 -1.40 4.70
C THR A 107 -2.11 -1.96 4.53
N GLY A 108 -1.62 -2.68 5.55
CA GLY A 108 -0.32 -3.33 5.48
C GLY A 108 -0.18 -4.29 4.30
N GLY A 109 0.96 -4.21 3.60
CA GLY A 109 1.27 -5.04 2.43
C GLY A 109 0.92 -4.41 1.08
N GLU A 110 0.30 -3.23 1.05
CA GLU A 110 0.06 -2.51 -0.20
C GLU A 110 1.36 -1.96 -0.80
N SER A 111 1.40 -1.90 -2.14
CA SER A 111 2.52 -1.35 -2.89
C SER A 111 2.00 -0.48 -4.04
N TYR A 112 2.43 0.78 -4.04
CA TYR A 112 2.10 1.78 -5.03
C TYR A 112 3.30 2.01 -5.95
N GLU A 113 3.19 1.62 -7.21
CA GLU A 113 4.20 1.96 -8.22
C GLU A 113 4.02 3.43 -8.61
N LEU A 114 4.94 4.29 -8.16
CA LEU A 114 4.87 5.73 -8.41
C LEU A 114 5.51 6.10 -9.75
N ILE A 115 6.62 5.44 -10.08
CA ILE A 115 7.39 5.67 -11.31
C ILE A 115 7.80 4.31 -11.85
N HIS A 116 7.65 4.12 -13.16
CA HIS A 116 8.27 3.04 -13.93
C HIS A 116 9.20 3.66 -14.98
N ALA A 117 10.45 3.23 -15.01
CA ALA A 117 11.49 3.81 -15.88
C ALA A 117 12.40 2.74 -16.50
N GLY A 118 13.11 3.11 -17.56
CA GLY A 118 14.18 2.26 -18.12
C GLY A 118 15.32 2.02 -17.12
N SER A 119 15.62 3.02 -16.29
CA SER A 119 16.49 2.89 -15.11
C SER A 119 16.17 3.95 -14.07
N VAL A 120 16.43 3.64 -12.80
CA VAL A 120 16.35 4.59 -11.68
C VAL A 120 17.75 4.84 -11.15
N SER A 121 18.19 6.10 -11.16
CA SER A 121 19.36 6.54 -10.41
C SER A 121 18.92 7.05 -9.05
N GLY A 122 19.42 6.35 -8.04
CA GLY A 122 19.13 6.61 -6.64
C GLY A 122 18.42 5.46 -5.96
N THR A 123 18.56 5.38 -4.65
CA THR A 123 17.92 4.34 -3.82
C THR A 123 16.82 4.87 -2.94
N ALA A 124 16.74 6.20 -2.76
CA ALA A 124 15.74 6.89 -1.96
C ALA A 124 15.61 8.35 -2.42
N PHE A 125 14.51 9.00 -2.03
CA PHE A 125 14.39 10.46 -2.12
C PHE A 125 15.23 11.14 -1.03
N LYS A 126 15.66 12.37 -1.28
CA LYS A 126 16.35 13.21 -0.31
C LYS A 126 15.52 13.44 0.96
N LEU A 127 14.21 13.61 0.77
CA LEU A 127 13.25 13.79 1.85
C LEU A 127 11.95 13.07 1.48
N LEU A 128 11.43 12.31 2.44
CA LEU A 128 10.09 11.74 2.41
C LEU A 128 9.24 12.49 3.43
N ASP A 129 8.22 13.20 2.94
CA ASP A 129 7.21 13.88 3.75
C ASP A 129 5.91 13.10 3.73
N THR A 130 5.50 12.63 4.91
CA THR A 130 4.27 11.86 5.13
C THR A 130 3.34 12.55 6.12
N THR A 131 3.56 13.85 6.39
CA THR A 131 2.77 14.61 7.37
C THR A 131 1.29 14.69 7.02
N THR A 132 0.94 14.58 5.74
CA THR A 132 -0.43 14.52 5.20
C THR A 132 -0.92 13.10 4.91
N ALA A 133 -0.16 12.08 5.31
CA ALA A 133 -0.44 10.67 5.05
C ALA A 133 -0.20 9.82 6.30
N SER A 134 -0.90 10.16 7.38
CA SER A 134 -0.85 9.36 8.61
C SER A 134 -1.45 7.98 8.37
N LEU A 135 -0.69 6.94 8.71
CA LEU A 135 -1.15 5.56 8.69
C LEU A 135 -1.70 5.16 10.06
N LEU A 136 -2.40 4.01 10.10
CA LEU A 136 -2.76 3.36 11.36
C LEU A 136 -1.50 2.96 12.14
N GLU A 137 -1.63 2.84 13.46
CA GLU A 137 -0.56 2.33 14.32
C GLU A 137 -0.10 0.93 13.86
N GLY A 138 1.21 0.69 13.90
CA GLY A 138 1.82 -0.55 13.40
C GLY A 138 2.13 -0.55 11.90
N LEU A 139 1.66 0.45 11.15
CA LEU A 139 2.00 0.63 9.74
C LEU A 139 3.09 1.69 9.54
N SER A 140 3.85 1.56 8.47
CA SER A 140 4.87 2.54 8.08
C SER A 140 5.04 2.63 6.56
N TRP A 141 5.39 3.82 6.09
CA TRP A 141 5.76 4.04 4.70
C TRP A 141 7.21 3.60 4.45
N GLU A 142 7.44 2.91 3.34
CA GLU A 142 8.77 2.59 2.84
C GLU A 142 8.86 2.97 1.36
N VAL A 143 9.96 3.62 0.97
CA VAL A 143 10.29 3.79 -0.45
C VAL A 143 11.26 2.67 -0.85
N ALA A 144 10.94 1.97 -1.93
CA ALA A 144 11.79 0.93 -2.49
C ALA A 144 12.05 1.19 -3.97
N VAL A 145 13.29 0.98 -4.41
CA VAL A 145 13.67 1.05 -5.83
C VAL A 145 14.05 -0.35 -6.29
N SER A 146 13.35 -0.87 -7.31
CA SER A 146 13.58 -2.21 -7.83
C SER A 146 13.16 -2.31 -9.30
N GLY A 147 13.98 -2.96 -10.12
CA GLY A 147 13.59 -3.30 -11.50
C GLY A 147 13.30 -2.11 -12.43
N GLY A 148 13.84 -0.92 -12.14
CA GLY A 148 13.50 0.30 -12.89
C GLY A 148 12.28 1.05 -12.36
N SER A 149 11.69 0.57 -11.27
CA SER A 149 10.51 1.19 -10.65
C SER A 149 10.82 1.78 -9.27
N VAL A 150 10.06 2.81 -8.92
CA VAL A 150 10.00 3.39 -7.57
C VAL A 150 8.66 3.04 -6.96
N PHE A 151 8.70 2.28 -5.88
CA PHE A 151 7.54 1.86 -5.11
C PHE A 151 7.45 2.65 -3.81
N LEU A 152 6.22 2.94 -3.42
CA LEU A 152 5.85 3.33 -2.07
C LEU A 152 5.09 2.16 -1.45
N ASN A 153 5.66 1.52 -0.44
CA ASN A 153 5.09 0.37 0.24
C ASN A 153 4.49 0.79 1.58
N VAL A 154 3.45 0.07 1.98
CA VAL A 154 2.91 0.11 3.34
C VAL A 154 3.40 -1.13 4.07
N LEU A 155 4.38 -0.97 4.94
CA LEU A 155 4.92 -2.06 5.74
C LEU A 155 4.17 -2.20 7.06
N GLY A 156 4.26 -3.40 7.63
CA GLY A 156 3.70 -3.73 8.94
C GLY A 156 2.29 -4.31 8.85
N SER A 157 1.68 -4.46 10.02
CA SER A 157 0.28 -4.83 10.18
C SER A 157 -0.34 -3.80 11.10
N SER A 158 -1.47 -3.21 10.71
CA SER A 158 -2.31 -2.53 11.68
C SER A 158 -2.83 -3.61 12.63
N GLY A 159 -2.80 -3.38 13.94
CA GLY A 159 -3.51 -4.23 14.88
C GLY A 159 -4.98 -4.31 14.45
N ASP A 160 -5.59 -5.50 14.49
CA ASP A 160 -7.00 -5.61 14.18
C ASP A 160 -7.78 -4.75 15.18
N PRO A 161 -8.72 -3.89 14.76
CA PRO A 161 -9.54 -3.13 15.70
C PRO A 161 -10.22 -4.07 16.69
N GLY A 162 -9.85 -3.97 17.97
CA GLY A 162 -10.30 -4.87 19.03
C GLY A 162 -9.26 -5.87 19.54
N ASP A 163 -8.09 -6.00 18.92
CA ASP A 163 -6.92 -6.75 19.41
C ASP A 163 -6.09 -5.85 20.35
N PHE A 164 -6.61 -5.67 21.57
CA PHE A 164 -6.04 -4.74 22.54
C PHE A 164 -4.80 -5.26 23.24
N ASN A 165 -4.51 -6.56 23.14
CA ASN A 165 -3.31 -7.16 23.68
C ASN A 165 -2.21 -7.39 22.60
N HIS A 166 -2.52 -7.13 21.33
CA HIS A 166 -1.66 -7.27 20.15
C HIS A 166 -1.14 -8.70 19.94
N ASP A 167 -1.96 -9.72 20.26
CA ASP A 167 -1.61 -11.13 20.06
C ASP A 167 -2.11 -11.70 18.72
N GLY A 168 -2.72 -10.86 17.89
CA GLY A 168 -3.25 -11.21 16.58
C GLY A 168 -4.59 -11.94 16.64
N ARG A 169 -5.29 -11.86 17.77
CA ARG A 169 -6.65 -12.40 17.96
C ARG A 169 -7.52 -11.34 18.60
N ILE A 170 -8.82 -11.48 18.39
CA ILE A 170 -9.83 -10.69 19.09
C ILE A 170 -10.64 -11.69 19.93
N ASP A 171 -10.26 -11.84 21.18
CA ASP A 171 -10.84 -12.80 22.12
C ASP A 171 -11.01 -12.23 23.54
N GLY A 172 -11.25 -13.09 24.53
CA GLY A 172 -11.52 -12.64 25.90
C GLY A 172 -10.33 -11.95 26.57
N ALA A 173 -9.11 -12.21 26.10
CA ALA A 173 -7.91 -11.56 26.59
C ALA A 173 -7.87 -10.07 26.20
N ASP A 174 -8.38 -9.73 25.02
CA ASP A 174 -8.51 -8.34 24.58
C ASP A 174 -9.55 -7.58 25.37
N PHE A 175 -10.69 -8.22 25.67
CA PHE A 175 -11.68 -7.62 26.55
C PHE A 175 -11.08 -7.28 27.92
N LEU A 176 -10.24 -8.16 28.46
CA LEU A 176 -9.56 -7.92 29.73
C LEU A 176 -8.51 -6.80 29.61
N ALA A 177 -7.77 -6.74 28.50
CA ALA A 177 -6.84 -5.65 28.21
C ALA A 177 -7.58 -4.29 28.11
N TRP A 178 -8.73 -4.26 27.43
CA TRP A 178 -9.63 -3.11 27.39
C TRP A 178 -10.09 -2.69 28.79
N GLN A 179 -10.60 -3.64 29.59
CA GLN A 179 -11.07 -3.36 30.95
C GLN A 179 -9.96 -2.75 31.83
N ASN A 180 -8.74 -3.26 31.72
CA ASN A 180 -7.60 -2.78 32.49
C ASN A 180 -7.11 -1.40 32.04
N GLY A 181 -7.27 -1.06 30.76
CA GLY A 181 -6.93 0.25 30.19
C GLY A 181 -8.08 1.27 30.18
N PHE A 182 -9.28 0.88 30.65
CA PHE A 182 -10.47 1.72 30.57
C PHE A 182 -10.35 3.01 31.42
N GLY A 183 -10.64 4.15 30.79
CA GLY A 183 -10.47 5.48 31.39
C GLY A 183 -9.05 6.05 31.27
N GLY A 184 -8.14 5.32 30.60
CA GLY A 184 -6.79 5.77 30.27
C GLY A 184 -6.48 5.51 28.79
N ALA A 185 -5.96 4.33 28.49
CA ALA A 185 -5.64 3.91 27.13
C ALA A 185 -6.89 3.65 26.27
N TYR A 186 -7.99 3.25 26.91
CA TYR A 186 -9.22 2.86 26.22
C TYR A 186 -10.47 3.55 26.80
N ASN A 187 -11.51 3.65 26.00
CA ASN A 187 -12.79 4.25 26.32
C ASN A 187 -13.96 3.34 25.86
N SER A 188 -15.20 3.80 26.05
CA SER A 188 -16.40 2.99 25.73
C SER A 188 -16.61 2.75 24.23
N GLY A 189 -16.03 3.58 23.36
CA GLY A 189 -16.08 3.41 21.90
C GLY A 189 -15.28 2.19 21.45
N ASP A 190 -14.09 1.99 22.02
CA ASP A 190 -13.19 0.89 21.63
C ASP A 190 -13.81 -0.50 21.91
N LEU A 191 -14.72 -0.60 22.89
CA LEU A 191 -15.45 -1.84 23.15
C LEU A 191 -16.25 -2.35 21.92
N SER A 192 -16.69 -1.43 21.06
CA SER A 192 -17.41 -1.80 19.83
C SER A 192 -16.51 -2.48 18.81
N ASP A 193 -15.22 -2.11 18.77
CA ASP A 193 -14.22 -2.74 17.90
C ASP A 193 -14.00 -4.19 18.32
N TRP A 194 -13.77 -4.43 19.62
CA TRP A 194 -13.69 -5.78 20.18
C TRP A 194 -14.96 -6.60 19.90
N ALA A 195 -16.14 -6.04 20.16
CA ALA A 195 -17.39 -6.75 19.94
C ALA A 195 -17.61 -7.13 18.46
N SER A 196 -17.10 -6.33 17.53
CA SER A 196 -17.20 -6.58 16.10
C SER A 196 -16.26 -7.69 15.61
N GLY A 197 -15.08 -7.82 16.21
CA GLY A 197 -14.07 -8.82 15.84
C GLY A 197 -14.10 -10.10 16.68
N PHE A 198 -14.77 -10.09 17.84
CA PHE A 198 -14.77 -11.21 18.78
C PHE A 198 -15.24 -12.53 18.14
N GLY A 199 -14.37 -13.53 18.15
CA GLY A 199 -14.66 -14.87 17.62
C GLY A 199 -14.41 -15.04 16.11
N ALA A 200 -13.93 -14.02 15.39
CA ALA A 200 -13.54 -14.16 13.97
C ALA A 200 -12.43 -15.23 13.77
N ALA A 201 -11.44 -15.26 14.66
CA ALA A 201 -10.39 -16.29 14.66
C ALA A 201 -10.93 -17.71 14.94
N ALA A 202 -12.00 -17.83 15.74
CA ALA A 202 -12.65 -19.11 16.03
C ALA A 202 -13.47 -19.63 14.84
N ALA A 203 -14.03 -18.73 14.01
CA ALA A 203 -14.73 -19.10 12.78
C ALA A 203 -13.77 -19.68 11.71
N ALA A 204 -12.56 -19.13 11.59
CA ALA A 204 -11.54 -19.64 10.67
C ALA A 204 -11.02 -21.04 11.07
N ALA A 205 -10.89 -21.32 12.36
CA ALA A 205 -10.46 -22.63 12.86
C ALA A 205 -11.48 -23.76 12.58
N ASN A 206 -12.78 -23.42 12.47
CA ASN A 206 -13.83 -24.38 12.15
C ASN A 206 -13.98 -24.68 10.65
N ALA A 207 -13.23 -24.01 9.77
CA ALA A 207 -13.22 -24.27 8.32
C ALA A 207 -12.25 -25.37 7.90
N ALA A 208 -11.52 -25.99 8.84
CA ALA A 208 -10.76 -27.20 8.57
C ALA A 208 -11.77 -28.31 8.22
N ALA A 209 -11.93 -28.56 6.92
CA ALA A 209 -12.79 -29.61 6.37
C ALA A 209 -12.50 -30.91 7.12
N VAL A 210 -13.45 -31.30 7.97
CA VAL A 210 -13.44 -32.61 8.63
C VAL A 210 -13.43 -33.64 7.50
N PRO A 211 -12.37 -34.44 7.33
CA PRO A 211 -12.38 -35.48 6.32
C PRO A 211 -13.50 -36.45 6.67
N GLU A 212 -14.51 -36.56 5.80
CA GLU A 212 -15.57 -37.54 5.99
C GLU A 212 -14.94 -38.93 6.12
N PRO A 213 -15.23 -39.70 7.18
CA PRO A 213 -14.78 -41.07 7.28
C PRO A 213 -15.29 -41.81 6.05
N ALA A 214 -14.37 -42.37 5.26
CA ALA A 214 -14.68 -43.11 4.05
C ALA A 214 -15.90 -44.01 4.26
N ALA A 215 -16.92 -43.84 3.43
CA ALA A 215 -18.20 -44.56 3.41
C ALA A 215 -18.05 -46.07 3.06
N ILE A 216 -17.00 -46.73 3.55
CA ILE A 216 -16.67 -48.13 3.31
C ILE A 216 -17.40 -49.04 4.31
N GLY A 217 -17.85 -48.50 5.46
CA GLY A 217 -18.51 -49.29 6.51
C GLY A 217 -19.94 -49.75 6.23
N THR A 218 -20.70 -49.08 5.36
CA THR A 218 -22.14 -49.36 5.17
C THR A 218 -22.49 -50.28 4.01
N SER A 219 -21.53 -50.64 3.15
CA SER A 219 -21.80 -51.51 1.98
C SER A 219 -21.63 -53.02 2.26
N LEU A 220 -21.07 -53.42 3.42
CA LEU A 220 -20.83 -54.85 3.72
C LEU A 220 -22.04 -55.58 4.33
N CYS A 221 -23.06 -54.86 4.80
CA CYS A 221 -24.25 -55.47 5.42
C CYS A 221 -25.32 -55.96 4.44
N LEU A 222 -25.23 -55.63 3.14
CA LEU A 222 -26.19 -56.09 2.12
C LEU A 222 -25.75 -57.37 1.37
N ALA A 223 -24.49 -57.81 1.52
CA ALA A 223 -24.00 -59.00 0.83
C ALA A 223 -24.33 -60.33 1.56
N VAL A 224 -24.67 -60.29 2.85
CA VAL A 224 -24.94 -61.51 3.65
C VAL A 224 -26.39 -62.00 3.51
N SER A 225 -27.34 -61.13 3.16
CA SER A 225 -28.77 -61.47 3.04
C SER A 225 -29.16 -62.11 1.69
N ALA A 226 -28.37 -61.95 0.63
CA ALA A 226 -28.65 -62.56 -0.68
C ALA A 226 -28.16 -64.03 -0.81
N GLY A 227 -27.18 -64.44 0.01
CA GLY A 227 -26.60 -65.80 -0.04
C GLY A 227 -27.43 -66.88 0.66
N ALA A 228 -28.29 -66.51 1.61
CA ALA A 228 -29.03 -67.46 2.45
C ALA A 228 -30.35 -67.97 1.84
N ILE A 229 -30.84 -67.35 0.76
CA ILE A 229 -32.17 -67.69 0.19
C ILE A 229 -32.10 -68.78 -0.90
N ARG A 230 -30.92 -69.10 -1.45
CA ARG A 230 -30.83 -69.97 -2.65
C ARG A 230 -30.61 -71.47 -2.40
N ARG A 231 -30.76 -71.98 -1.17
CA ARG A 231 -30.63 -73.43 -0.88
C ARG A 231 -31.84 -74.03 -0.16
N ARG A 232 -33.06 -73.90 -0.71
CA ARG A 232 -34.17 -74.86 -0.45
C ARG A 232 -35.12 -74.96 -1.64
N ARG A 233 -35.05 -76.08 -2.38
CA ARG A 233 -36.11 -76.77 -3.15
C ARG A 233 -35.46 -78.04 -3.77
N HIS A 234 -35.60 -79.21 -3.12
CA HIS A 234 -36.49 -80.35 -3.49
C HIS A 234 -36.25 -80.81 -4.95
N LYS A 235 -35.90 -82.06 -5.27
CA LYS A 235 -36.33 -83.39 -4.81
C LYS A 235 -35.26 -84.43 -5.15
#